data_AF-A0A3E1E173-F1
#
_entry.id   AF-A0A3E1E173-F1
#
_cell.length_a   1.000
_cell.length_b   1.000
_cell.length_c   1.000
_cell.angle_alpha   90.00
_cell.angle_beta   90.00
_cell.angle_gamma   90.00
#
_symmetry.space_group_name_H-M   'P 1'
#
loop_
_entity.id
_entity.type
_entity.pdbx_description
1 polymer ?
#
loop_
_entity_poly.entity_id
_entity_poly.type
_entity_poly.pdbx_seq_one_letter_code
_entity_poly.pdbx_strand_id
1 'polypeptide(L)'
;MVHAIFWGMTFTIDEGHVRVRVYGLTVRKVSLSDIEYAAHDWAFLNEHWTNTLSPKRIVLLRRRTGALKNFLISPVEAEVFLQELAEKGVVVR
;
A
#
# COMPACT_ATOMS: atom_id res chain seq x y z
N MET A 1 -16.71 -6.03 8.84
CA MET A 1 -15.26 -5.92 8.58
C MET A 1 -14.60 -5.51 9.89
N VAL A 2 -13.87 -6.42 10.55
CA VAL A 2 -13.14 -6.09 11.79
C VAL A 2 -11.96 -5.20 11.39
N HIS A 3 -12.02 -3.93 11.76
CA HIS A 3 -10.94 -2.98 11.48
C HIS A 3 -9.87 -3.15 12.56
N ALA A 4 -8.85 -3.97 12.29
CA ALA A 4 -7.68 -4.04 13.16
C ALA A 4 -6.79 -2.84 12.86
N ILE A 5 -6.89 -1.78 13.67
CA ILE A 5 -5.93 -0.68 13.63
C ILE A 5 -4.64 -1.16 14.30
N PHE A 6 -3.63 -1.49 13.50
CA PHE A 6 -2.35 -1.93 14.01
C PHE A 6 -1.49 -0.72 14.41
N TRP A 7 -1.44 -0.45 15.71
CA TRP A 7 -0.46 0.49 16.28
C TRP A 7 0.96 0.04 15.93
N GLY A 8 1.81 0.96 15.46
CA GLY A 8 3.19 0.65 15.05
C GLY A 8 3.34 0.07 13.65
N MET A 9 2.28 0.06 12.83
CA MET A 9 2.37 -0.29 11.41
C MET A 9 2.90 0.89 10.58
N THR A 10 3.92 0.65 9.75
CA THR A 10 4.50 1.62 8.83
C THR A 10 4.63 1.04 7.43
N PHE A 11 4.74 1.93 6.44
CA PHE A 11 4.82 1.58 5.02
C PHE A 11 6.07 2.22 4.45
N THR A 12 6.87 1.45 3.73
CA THR A 12 8.12 1.94 3.13
C THR A 12 8.29 1.40 1.72
N ILE A 13 8.87 2.19 0.84
CA ILE A 13 9.30 1.75 -0.49
C ILE A 13 10.80 1.52 -0.45
N ASP A 14 11.27 0.39 -0.96
CA ASP A 14 12.70 0.12 -1.16
C ASP A 14 13.04 -0.05 -2.65
N GLU A 15 14.21 -0.59 -2.98
CA GLU A 15 14.65 -0.75 -4.37
C GLU A 15 13.71 -1.59 -5.25
N GLY A 16 12.91 -2.49 -4.68
CA GLY A 16 12.06 -3.39 -5.47
C GLY A 16 10.70 -3.71 -4.87
N HIS A 17 10.37 -3.19 -3.68
CA HIS A 17 9.16 -3.56 -2.96
C HIS A 17 8.53 -2.40 -2.21
N VAL A 18 7.21 -2.41 -2.17
CA VAL A 18 6.44 -1.82 -1.06
C VAL A 18 6.46 -2.80 0.10
N ARG A 19 6.76 -2.31 1.30
CA ARG A 19 6.77 -3.10 2.54
C ARG A 19 5.74 -2.59 3.52
N VAL A 20 4.98 -3.52 4.09
CA VAL A 20 4.24 -3.32 5.32
C VAL A 20 5.10 -3.80 6.47
N ARG A 21 5.35 -2.92 7.43
CA ARG A 21 6.13 -3.22 8.63
C ARG A 21 5.26 -3.08 9.86
N VAL A 22 5.43 -3.95 10.84
CA VAL A 22 4.78 -3.87 12.15
C VAL A 22 5.88 -3.95 13.20
N TYR A 23 5.99 -2.92 14.04
CA TYR A 23 7.09 -2.76 15.01
C TYR A 23 8.48 -2.93 14.37
N GLY A 24 8.66 -2.39 13.15
CA GLY A 24 9.92 -2.44 12.40
C GLY A 24 10.16 -3.73 11.60
N LEU A 25 9.43 -4.81 11.88
CA LEU A 25 9.56 -6.08 11.16
C LEU A 25 8.70 -6.08 9.89
N THR A 26 9.26 -6.52 8.77
CA THR A 26 8.50 -6.64 7.51
C THR A 26 7.56 -7.84 7.58
N VAL A 27 6.25 -7.60 7.61
CA VAL A 27 5.22 -8.65 7.65
C VAL A 27 4.62 -8.93 6.27
N ARG A 28 4.71 -7.97 5.35
CA ARG A 28 4.24 -8.12 3.97
C ARG A 28 5.11 -7.33 3.00
N LYS A 29 5.28 -7.87 1.80
CA LYS A 29 5.95 -7.21 0.67
C LYS A 29 5.07 -7.31 -0.58
N VAL A 30 5.09 -6.27 -1.40
CA VAL A 30 4.53 -6.25 -2.75
C VAL A 30 5.64 -5.79 -3.68
N SER A 31 5.97 -6.59 -4.69
CA SER A 31 7.00 -6.24 -5.66
C SER A 31 6.54 -5.07 -6.52
N LEU A 32 7.42 -4.09 -6.75
CA LEU A 32 7.11 -2.92 -7.60
C LEU A 32 6.80 -3.33 -9.04
N SER A 33 7.48 -4.34 -9.58
CA SER A 33 7.20 -4.86 -10.93
C SER A 33 5.84 -5.55 -11.04
N ASP A 34 5.30 -6.04 -9.92
CA ASP A 34 3.95 -6.61 -9.87
C ASP A 34 2.87 -5.52 -9.73
N ILE A 35 3.24 -4.26 -9.48
CA ILE A 35 2.26 -3.15 -9.42
C ILE A 35 1.93 -2.71 -10.85
N GLU A 36 0.65 -2.77 -11.19
CA GLU A 36 0.08 -2.27 -12.44
C GLU A 36 -0.11 -0.76 -12.38
N TYR A 37 -0.71 -0.27 -11.30
CA TYR A 37 -0.83 1.15 -10.98
C TYR A 37 -1.04 1.35 -9.47
N ALA A 38 -0.78 2.56 -9.00
CA ALA A 38 -1.13 3.03 -7.67
C ALA A 38 -2.08 4.23 -7.78
N ALA A 39 -2.97 4.41 -6.80
CA ALA A 39 -3.89 5.53 -6.75
C ALA A 39 -4.28 5.86 -5.32
N HIS A 40 -4.72 7.09 -5.07
CA HIS A 40 -5.43 7.45 -3.86
C HIS A 40 -6.92 7.04 -4.01
N ASP A 41 -7.20 5.75 -3.77
CA ASP A 41 -8.51 5.13 -4.02
C ASP A 41 -8.73 3.90 -3.13
N TRP A 42 -9.91 3.28 -3.21
CA TRP A 42 -10.27 2.05 -2.51
C TRP A 42 -10.93 1.01 -3.44
N ALA A 43 -10.94 -0.25 -3.04
CA ALA A 43 -11.63 -1.32 -3.78
C ALA A 43 -12.25 -2.35 -2.84
N PHE A 44 -13.40 -2.93 -3.19
CA PHE A 44 -14.15 -3.84 -2.31
C PHE A 44 -13.44 -5.18 -2.05
N LEU A 45 -12.90 -5.82 -3.09
CA LEU A 45 -12.14 -7.06 -2.96
C LEU A 45 -10.64 -6.75 -2.93
N ASN A 46 -10.10 -6.66 -1.71
CA ASN A 46 -8.71 -6.25 -1.51
C ASN A 46 -8.03 -7.02 -0.36
N GLU A 47 -6.71 -7.10 -0.43
CA GLU A 47 -5.86 -7.40 0.71
C GLU A 47 -5.65 -6.10 1.50
N HIS A 48 -6.12 -6.07 2.76
CA HIS A 48 -6.29 -4.84 3.52
C HIS A 48 -5.23 -4.69 4.62
N TRP A 49 -4.42 -3.64 4.55
CA TRP A 49 -3.35 -3.33 5.51
C TRP A 49 -3.38 -1.85 5.92
N THR A 50 -4.38 -1.43 6.71
CA THR A 50 -4.49 -0.02 7.15
C THR A 50 -4.26 0.11 8.66
N ASN A 51 -3.67 1.25 9.03
CA ASN A 51 -3.43 1.69 10.41
C ASN A 51 -4.27 2.92 10.79
N THR A 52 -5.23 3.30 9.94
CA THR A 52 -6.14 4.42 10.18
C THR A 52 -7.46 4.18 9.46
N LEU A 53 -8.49 4.88 9.92
CA LEU A 53 -9.80 4.98 9.28
C LEU A 53 -9.90 6.18 8.34
N SER A 54 -8.88 7.04 8.28
CA SER A 54 -8.90 8.26 7.46
C SER A 54 -8.84 7.92 5.97
N PRO A 55 -9.86 8.28 5.17
CA PRO A 55 -9.86 8.04 3.73
C PRO A 55 -8.72 8.76 3.01
N LYS A 56 -8.29 9.92 3.54
CA LYS A 56 -7.19 10.75 2.98
C LYS A 56 -5.82 10.08 2.98
N ARG A 57 -5.71 8.94 3.65
CA ARG A 57 -4.45 8.19 3.78
C ARG A 57 -4.47 6.90 2.97
N ILE A 58 -5.59 6.55 2.34
CA ILE A 58 -5.75 5.26 1.69
C ILE A 58 -5.06 5.27 0.34
N VAL A 59 -4.08 4.40 0.17
CA VAL A 59 -3.43 4.15 -1.11
C VAL A 59 -3.80 2.75 -1.58
N LEU A 60 -4.31 2.66 -2.80
CA LEU A 60 -4.57 1.43 -3.51
C LEU A 60 -3.37 1.10 -4.40
N LEU A 61 -2.81 -0.09 -4.19
CA LEU A 61 -1.87 -0.70 -5.12
C LEU A 61 -2.59 -1.79 -5.90
N ARG A 62 -2.72 -1.61 -7.20
CA ARG A 62 -3.23 -2.64 -8.10
C ARG A 62 -2.10 -3.57 -8.50
N ARG A 63 -2.20 -4.85 -8.15
CA ARG A 63 -1.29 -5.91 -8.57
C ARG A 63 -1.70 -6.54 -9.90
N ARG A 64 -0.70 -6.94 -10.68
CA ARG A 64 -0.87 -7.70 -11.93
C ARG A 64 -1.30 -9.13 -11.62
N THR A 65 -0.71 -9.73 -10.58
CA THR A 65 -0.88 -11.13 -10.20
C THR A 65 -1.64 -11.34 -8.87
N GLY A 66 -2.01 -12.60 -8.58
CA GLY A 66 -2.72 -12.99 -7.36
C GLY A 66 -4.26 -12.97 -7.44
N ALA A 67 -4.91 -13.65 -6.50
CA ALA A 67 -6.38 -13.72 -6.40
C ALA A 67 -6.99 -12.40 -5.89
N LEU A 68 -6.38 -11.80 -4.86
CA LEU A 68 -6.73 -10.46 -4.38
C LEU A 68 -5.81 -9.43 -5.03
N LYS A 69 -6.18 -8.92 -6.19
CA LYS A 69 -5.29 -8.02 -6.93
C LYS A 69 -5.21 -6.60 -6.35
N ASN A 70 -6.17 -6.19 -5.55
CA ASN A 70 -6.14 -4.87 -4.91
C ASN A 70 -5.47 -4.99 -3.55
N PHE A 71 -4.55 -4.08 -3.25
CA PHE A 71 -3.81 -4.07 -1.99
C PHE A 71 -3.92 -2.67 -1.38
N LEU A 72 -4.62 -2.55 -0.26
CA LEU A 72 -4.86 -1.27 0.41
C LEU A 72 -3.88 -1.05 1.55
N ILE A 73 -3.24 0.11 1.54
CA ILE A 73 -2.37 0.58 2.62
C ILE A 73 -2.76 1.98 3.07
N SER A 74 -2.25 2.40 4.22
CA SER A 74 -2.49 3.75 4.72
C SER A 74 -1.23 4.49 5.20
N PRO A 75 -0.30 4.84 4.29
CA PRO A 75 0.86 5.66 4.62
C PRO A 75 0.47 6.95 5.34
N VAL A 76 1.41 7.52 6.10
CA VAL A 76 1.15 8.77 6.85
C VAL A 76 0.85 9.91 5.88
N GLU A 77 1.69 10.03 4.86
CA GLU A 77 1.60 11.01 3.78
C GLU A 77 1.30 10.28 2.46
N ALA A 78 0.03 10.13 2.09
CA ALA A 78 -0.36 9.35 0.92
C ALA A 78 0.18 9.93 -0.40
N GLU A 79 0.14 11.25 -0.56
CA GLU A 79 0.64 11.92 -1.77
C GLU A 79 2.15 11.77 -1.93
N VAL A 80 2.92 11.95 -0.85
CA VAL A 80 4.38 11.75 -0.86
C VAL A 80 4.70 10.29 -1.20
N PHE A 81 3.95 9.35 -0.62
CA PHE A 81 4.14 7.93 -0.90
C PHE A 81 3.83 7.56 -2.37
N LEU A 82 2.80 8.16 -2.96
CA LEU A 82 2.48 8.01 -4.38
C LEU A 82 3.58 8.63 -5.26
N GLN A 83 4.10 9.80 -4.89
CA GLN A 83 5.22 10.42 -5.58
C GLN A 83 6.46 9.52 -5.56
N GLU A 84 6.82 8.95 -4.40
CA GLU A 84 7.94 8.00 -4.29
C GLU A 84 7.72 6.75 -5.18
N LEU A 85 6.48 6.24 -5.29
CA LEU A 85 6.17 5.14 -6.22
C LEU A 85 6.36 5.55 -7.68
N ALA A 86 5.94 6.75 -8.05
CA ALA A 86 6.12 7.29 -9.39
C ALA A 86 7.61 7.42 -9.75
N GLU A 87 8.43 7.91 -8.82
CA GLU A 87 9.89 8.00 -8.96
C GLU A 87 10.56 6.62 -9.13
N LYS A 88 9.93 5.55 -8.60
CA LYS A 88 10.35 4.16 -8.80
C LYS A 88 9.75 3.50 -10.06
N GLY A 89 9.08 4.27 -10.92
CA GLY A 89 8.55 3.81 -12.20
C GLY A 89 7.18 3.13 -12.12
N VAL A 90 6.48 3.23 -10.98
CA VAL A 90 5.10 2.77 -10.86
C VAL A 90 4.16 3.83 -11.44
N VAL A 91 3.19 3.43 -12.25
CA VAL A 91 2.16 4.34 -12.77
C VAL A 91 1.25 4.81 -11.64
N VAL A 92 1.11 6.11 -11.44
CA VAL A 92 0.19 6.72 -10.48
C VAL A 92 -1.01 7.34 -11.21
N ARG A 93 -2.22 7.16 -10.67
CA ARG A 93 -3.49 7.67 -11.21
C ARG A 93 -4.24 8.53 -10.19
#